data_AF-A0A451BLU2-F1
#
_entry.id   AF-A0A451BLU2-F1
#
_cell.length_a   1.000
_cell.length_b   1.000
_cell.length_c   1.000
_cell.angle_alpha   90.00
_cell.angle_beta   90.00
_cell.angle_gamma   90.00
#
_symmetry.space_group_name_H-M   'P 1'
#
loop_
_entity.id
_entity.type
_entity.pdbx_description
1 polymer ?
#
loop_
_entity_poly.entity_id
_entity_poly.type
_entity_poly.pdbx_seq_one_letter_code
_entity_poly.pdbx_strand_id
1 'polypeptide(L)'
;MKFFLYFFGATSFWDGFTTVIGTIKIIGDGENQIIGAIILALGITAFLFGTTAIFYRADGLLRQFLAVSWFLAVAYDLTTSWYGNLEYVFQNNISTIPEYLILAAITGFISASPVLLSLVLWGNPRDSSKIEITQKESID
;
A
#
# COMPACT_ATOMS: atom_id res chain seq x y z
N MET A 1 16.87 0.03 -12.00
CA MET A 1 15.87 -0.98 -11.61
C MET A 1 16.12 -1.57 -10.22
N LYS A 2 17.28 -2.19 -9.94
CA LYS A 2 17.59 -2.76 -8.61
C LYS A 2 17.50 -1.75 -7.45
N PHE A 3 17.98 -0.53 -7.64
CA PHE A 3 17.87 0.54 -6.65
C PHE A 3 16.42 0.83 -6.24
N PHE A 4 15.51 1.02 -7.21
CA PHE A 4 14.10 1.30 -6.94
C PHE A 4 13.41 0.14 -6.22
N LEU A 5 13.78 -1.11 -6.55
CA LEU A 5 13.25 -2.28 -5.85
C LEU A 5 13.65 -2.30 -4.36
N TYR A 6 14.93 -2.05 -4.06
CA TYR A 6 15.38 -2.01 -2.67
C TYR A 6 14.81 -0.82 -1.91
N PHE A 7 14.78 0.36 -2.55
CA PHE A 7 14.26 1.58 -1.95
C PHE A 7 12.77 1.48 -1.65
N PHE A 8 11.94 1.15 -2.65
CA PHE A 8 10.51 1.00 -2.43
C PHE A 8 10.18 -0.22 -1.57
N GLY A 9 10.96 -1.31 -1.66
CA GLY A 9 10.81 -2.45 -0.76
C GLY A 9 11.02 -2.08 0.71
N ALA A 10 12.06 -1.30 1.02
CA ALA A 10 12.31 -0.83 2.38
C ALA A 10 11.23 0.14 2.88
N THR A 11 10.78 1.07 2.04
CA THR A 11 9.72 2.01 2.42
C THR A 11 8.36 1.33 2.56
N SER A 12 8.07 0.29 1.77
CA SER A 12 6.82 -0.50 1.91
C SER A 12 6.85 -1.40 3.14
N PHE A 13 8.03 -1.89 3.53
CA PHE A 13 8.17 -2.55 4.81
C PHE A 13 7.92 -1.58 5.98
N TRP A 14 8.48 -0.37 5.89
CA TRP A 14 8.21 0.68 6.87
C TRP A 14 6.73 1.07 6.92
N ASP A 15 6.07 1.18 5.76
CA ASP A 15 4.63 1.43 5.65
C ASP A 15 3.82 0.39 6.41
N GLY A 16 4.01 -0.90 6.11
CA GLY A 16 3.31 -1.99 6.82
C GLY A 16 3.61 -1.99 8.33
N PHE A 17 4.82 -1.63 8.76
CA PHE A 17 5.13 -1.44 10.18
C PHE A 17 4.32 -0.29 10.78
N THR A 18 4.28 0.89 10.14
CA THR A 18 3.49 2.02 10.63
C THR A 18 1.98 1.76 10.59
N THR A 19 1.50 0.95 9.64
CA THR A 19 0.11 0.46 9.61
C THR A 19 -0.20 -0.36 10.87
N VAL A 20 0.66 -1.34 11.24
CA VAL A 20 0.45 -2.16 12.46
C VAL A 20 0.37 -1.28 13.70
N ILE A 21 1.33 -0.36 13.87
CA ILE A 21 1.36 0.55 15.02
C ILE A 21 0.13 1.46 15.04
N GLY A 22 -0.21 2.07 13.91
CA GLY A 22 -1.37 2.92 13.79
C GLY A 22 -2.66 2.16 14.10
N THR A 23 -2.77 0.90 13.67
CA THR A 23 -3.90 0.05 14.04
C THR A 23 -3.93 -0.20 15.54
N ILE A 24 -2.81 -0.59 16.17
CA ILE A 24 -2.72 -0.77 17.64
C ILE A 24 -3.18 0.49 18.39
N LYS A 25 -2.82 1.69 17.91
CA LYS A 25 -3.31 2.95 18.50
C LYS A 25 -4.83 3.13 18.39
N ILE A 26 -5.44 2.64 17.32
CA ILE A 26 -6.88 2.75 17.09
C ILE A 26 -7.65 1.70 17.90
N ILE A 27 -7.21 0.44 17.91
CA ILE A 27 -7.98 -0.69 18.46
C ILE A 27 -7.53 -1.14 19.85
N GLY A 28 -6.35 -0.72 20.32
CA GLY A 28 -5.76 -1.07 21.62
C GLY A 28 -4.53 -1.99 21.54
N ASP A 29 -3.86 -2.19 22.68
CA ASP A 29 -2.57 -2.88 22.82
C ASP A 29 -2.65 -4.27 23.48
N GLY A 30 -3.86 -4.82 23.60
CA GLY A 30 -4.04 -6.21 24.06
C GLY A 30 -3.51 -7.23 23.05
N GLU A 31 -3.20 -8.45 23.52
CA GLU A 31 -2.62 -9.52 22.69
C GLU A 31 -3.45 -9.83 21.43
N ASN A 32 -4.77 -9.95 21.60
CA ASN A 32 -5.70 -10.20 20.48
C ASN A 32 -5.74 -9.01 19.50
N GLN A 33 -5.61 -7.78 20.01
CA GLN A 33 -5.57 -6.57 19.21
C GLN A 33 -4.29 -6.49 18.39
N ILE A 34 -3.14 -6.86 18.97
CA ILE A 34 -1.85 -6.91 18.26
C ILE A 34 -1.92 -7.92 17.11
N ILE A 35 -2.43 -9.12 17.36
CA ILE A 35 -2.62 -10.14 16.32
C ILE A 35 -3.56 -9.62 15.23
N GLY A 36 -4.68 -9.01 15.63
CA GLY A 36 -5.63 -8.40 14.70
C GLY A 36 -5.00 -7.28 13.85
N ALA A 37 -4.15 -6.45 14.45
CA ALA A 37 -3.43 -5.38 13.77
C ALA A 37 -2.46 -5.91 12.72
N ILE A 38 -1.72 -6.98 13.04
CA ILE A 38 -0.82 -7.64 12.08
C ILE A 38 -1.62 -8.21 10.91
N ILE A 39 -2.71 -8.93 11.18
CA ILE A 39 -3.55 -9.51 10.12
C ILE A 39 -4.14 -8.43 9.22
N LEU A 40 -4.65 -7.34 9.82
CA LEU A 40 -5.20 -6.22 9.07
C LEU A 40 -4.13 -5.53 8.23
N ALA A 41 -2.95 -5.25 8.78
CA ALA A 41 -1.85 -4.64 8.05
C ALA A 41 -1.38 -5.50 6.86
N LEU A 42 -1.32 -6.82 7.02
CA LEU A 42 -1.04 -7.75 5.92
C LEU A 42 -2.11 -7.69 4.83
N GLY A 43 -3.39 -7.62 5.22
CA GLY A 43 -4.51 -7.45 4.30
C GLY A 43 -4.43 -6.13 3.51
N ILE A 44 -4.19 -5.02 4.21
CA ILE A 44 -4.01 -3.69 3.62
C ILE A 44 -2.82 -3.70 2.64
N THR A 45 -1.67 -4.21 3.08
CA THR A 45 -0.47 -4.36 2.24
C THR A 45 -0.77 -5.17 0.98
N ALA A 46 -1.52 -6.27 1.09
CA ALA A 46 -1.90 -7.09 -0.06
C ALA A 46 -2.78 -6.33 -1.06
N PHE A 47 -3.71 -5.49 -0.60
CA PHE A 47 -4.48 -4.61 -1.48
C PHE A 47 -3.58 -3.58 -2.17
N LEU A 48 -2.72 -2.87 -1.42
CA LEU A 48 -1.84 -1.84 -1.99
C LEU A 48 -0.83 -2.42 -2.98
N PHE A 49 -0.25 -3.57 -2.69
CA PHE A 49 0.63 -4.27 -3.61
C PHE A 49 -0.13 -4.87 -4.80
N GLY A 50 -1.41 -5.21 -4.61
CA GLY A 50 -2.32 -5.69 -5.62
C GLY A 50 -2.79 -4.66 -6.64
N THR A 51 -2.40 -3.37 -6.53
CA THR A 51 -2.85 -2.29 -7.44
C THR A 51 -2.82 -2.70 -8.90
N THR A 52 -1.71 -3.25 -9.39
CA THR A 52 -1.60 -3.60 -10.81
C THR A 52 -2.61 -4.67 -11.22
N ALA A 53 -2.80 -5.70 -10.38
CA ALA A 53 -3.79 -6.75 -10.65
C ALA A 53 -5.22 -6.20 -10.62
N ILE A 54 -5.54 -5.35 -9.65
CA ILE A 54 -6.88 -4.77 -9.44
C ILE A 54 -7.27 -3.87 -10.62
N PHE A 55 -6.39 -2.96 -11.06
CA PHE A 55 -6.76 -1.95 -12.04
C PHE A 55 -6.53 -2.38 -13.50
N TYR A 56 -5.62 -3.32 -13.76
CA TYR A 56 -5.23 -3.69 -15.13
C TYR A 56 -5.52 -5.14 -15.51
N ARG A 57 -5.82 -6.04 -14.56
CA ARG A 57 -6.06 -7.47 -14.85
C ARG A 57 -7.45 -7.97 -14.43
N ALA A 58 -8.04 -7.40 -13.38
CA ALA A 58 -9.40 -7.73 -12.99
C ALA A 58 -10.43 -7.13 -13.95
N ASP A 59 -11.57 -7.80 -14.12
CA ASP A 59 -12.65 -7.41 -14.99
C ASP A 59 -14.02 -7.40 -14.29
N GLY A 60 -15.01 -6.80 -14.95
CA GLY A 60 -16.41 -6.79 -14.53
C GLY A 60 -16.67 -6.28 -13.10
N LEU A 61 -17.57 -6.97 -12.39
CA LEU A 61 -17.98 -6.68 -11.02
C LEU A 61 -16.83 -6.85 -10.01
N LEU A 62 -15.94 -7.83 -10.24
CA LEU A 62 -14.81 -8.10 -9.35
C LEU A 62 -13.87 -6.90 -9.30
N ARG A 63 -13.55 -6.29 -10.44
CA ARG A 63 -12.75 -5.06 -10.50
C ARG A 63 -13.36 -3.92 -9.70
N GLN A 64 -14.67 -3.72 -9.82
CA GLN A 64 -15.36 -2.63 -9.10
C GLN A 64 -15.28 -2.83 -7.58
N PHE A 65 -15.59 -4.05 -7.12
CA PHE A 65 -15.48 -4.40 -5.70
C PHE A 65 -14.05 -4.21 -5.18
N LEU A 66 -13.07 -4.79 -5.88
CA LEU A 66 -11.65 -4.68 -5.49
C LEU A 66 -11.15 -3.23 -5.53
N ALA A 67 -11.59 -2.41 -6.47
CA ALA A 67 -11.21 -1.00 -6.54
C ALA A 67 -11.76 -0.19 -5.36
N VAL A 68 -13.01 -0.46 -4.93
CA VAL A 68 -13.58 0.16 -3.74
C VAL A 68 -12.84 -0.30 -2.49
N SER A 69 -12.61 -1.60 -2.33
CA SER A 69 -11.82 -2.14 -1.21
C SER A 69 -10.40 -1.60 -1.19
N TRP A 70 -9.77 -1.43 -2.35
CA TRP A 70 -8.45 -0.81 -2.49
C TRP A 70 -8.46 0.64 -2.02
N PHE A 71 -9.47 1.42 -2.40
CA PHE A 71 -9.60 2.80 -1.95
C PHE A 71 -9.76 2.89 -0.42
N LEU A 72 -10.57 2.00 0.16
CA LEU A 72 -10.70 1.88 1.61
C LEU A 72 -9.37 1.50 2.27
N ALA A 73 -8.61 0.59 1.64
CA ALA A 73 -7.30 0.20 2.12
C ALA A 73 -6.31 1.38 2.11
N VAL A 74 -6.28 2.19 1.05
CA VAL A 74 -5.46 3.42 0.98
C VAL A 74 -5.85 4.41 2.08
N ALA A 75 -7.14 4.65 2.29
CA ALA A 75 -7.60 5.59 3.30
C ALA A 75 -7.22 5.13 4.72
N TYR A 76 -7.36 3.82 4.98
CA TYR A 76 -6.96 3.23 6.26
C TYR A 76 -5.44 3.27 6.46
N ASP A 77 -4.68 2.93 5.42
CA ASP A 77 -3.22 2.97 5.44
C ASP A 77 -2.69 4.38 5.72
N LEU A 78 -3.16 5.41 4.99
CA LEU A 78 -2.77 6.79 5.25
C LEU A 78 -3.05 7.23 6.69
N THR A 79 -4.20 6.83 7.24
CA THR A 79 -4.59 7.17 8.60
C THR A 79 -3.69 6.48 9.63
N THR A 80 -3.39 5.20 9.44
CA THR A 80 -2.55 4.43 10.36
C THR A 80 -1.08 4.81 10.24
N SER A 81 -0.56 4.99 9.03
CA SER A 81 0.78 5.49 8.77
C SER A 81 0.98 6.92 9.29
N TRP A 82 -0.07 7.76 9.32
CA TRP A 82 -0.02 9.05 10.01
C TRP A 82 0.27 8.89 11.51
N TYR A 83 -0.50 8.05 12.20
CA TYR A 83 -0.30 7.79 13.62
C TYR A 83 1.06 7.14 13.91
N GLY A 84 1.47 6.17 13.09
CA GLY A 84 2.77 5.50 13.23
C GLY A 84 3.95 6.47 13.04
N ASN A 85 3.90 7.33 12.02
CA ASN A 85 4.96 8.32 11.80
C ASN A 85 4.96 9.43 12.87
N LEU A 86 3.79 9.86 13.33
CA LEU A 86 3.71 10.81 14.44
C LEU A 86 4.39 10.26 15.70
N GLU A 87 4.21 8.98 16.00
CA GLU A 87 4.83 8.33 17.16
C GLU A 87 6.33 8.09 16.98
N TYR A 88 6.78 7.54 15.85
CA TYR A 88 8.18 7.09 15.70
C TYR A 88 9.12 8.11 15.07
N VAL A 89 8.62 8.99 14.20
CA VAL A 89 9.44 10.03 13.56
C VAL A 89 9.42 11.31 14.41
N PHE A 90 8.24 11.70 14.88
CA PHE A 90 8.05 12.95 15.62
C PHE A 90 7.94 12.77 17.13
N GLN A 91 7.88 11.54 17.66
CA GLN A 91 7.76 11.27 19.10
C GLN A 91 6.55 11.99 19.73
N ASN A 92 5.46 12.12 18.97
CA ASN A 92 4.27 12.90 19.33
C ASN A 92 4.54 14.37 19.63
N ASN A 93 5.67 14.90 19.17
CA ASN A 93 6.11 16.27 19.42
C ASN A 93 6.07 17.08 18.11
N ILE A 94 4.86 17.51 17.76
CA ILE A 94 4.63 18.44 16.65
C ILE A 94 4.00 19.70 17.23
N SER A 95 4.65 20.84 17.02
CA SER A 95 4.23 22.13 17.57
C SER A 95 4.03 23.20 16.49
N THR A 96 4.51 22.96 15.28
CA THR A 96 4.51 23.96 14.20
C THR A 96 3.87 23.43 12.91
N ILE A 97 3.34 24.36 12.10
CA ILE A 97 2.75 24.04 10.79
C ILE A 97 3.76 23.33 9.86
N PRO A 98 5.03 23.75 9.74
CA PRO A 98 6.01 23.06 8.91
C PRO A 98 6.20 21.58 9.28
N GLU A 99 6.20 21.25 10.57
CA GLU A 99 6.32 19.85 11.02
C GLU A 99 5.11 19.01 10.60
N TYR A 100 3.89 19.55 10.67
CA TYR A 100 2.69 18.88 10.15
C TYR A 100 2.77 18.64 8.63
N LEU A 101 3.32 19.60 7.87
CA LEU A 101 3.53 19.43 6.43
C LEU A 101 4.56 18.35 6.12
N ILE A 102 5.63 18.26 6.92
CA ILE A 102 6.63 17.20 6.79
C ILE A 102 6.01 15.84 7.13
N LEU A 103 5.22 15.74 8.21
CA LEU A 103 4.50 14.51 8.55
C LEU A 103 3.57 14.06 7.42
N ALA A 104 2.81 14.99 6.84
CA ALA A 104 1.94 14.70 5.69
C ALA A 104 2.73 14.20 4.48
N ALA A 105 3.88 14.85 4.18
CA ALA A 105 4.73 14.46 3.07
C ALA A 105 5.35 13.07 3.26
N ILE A 106 5.87 12.79 4.46
CA ILE A 106 6.44 11.50 4.84
C ILE A 106 5.38 10.40 4.75
N THR A 107 4.20 10.64 5.35
CA THR A 107 3.08 9.69 5.33
C THR A 107 2.62 9.39 3.90
N GLY A 108 2.36 10.42 3.10
CA GLY A 108 1.95 10.23 1.71
C GLY A 108 2.99 9.50 0.87
N PHE A 109 4.28 9.78 1.09
CA PHE A 109 5.37 9.09 0.40
C PHE A 109 5.47 7.61 0.79
N ILE A 110 5.42 7.30 2.08
CA ILE A 110 5.49 5.94 2.61
C ILE A 110 4.28 5.10 2.16
N SER A 111 3.06 5.62 2.32
CA SER A 111 1.82 4.94 1.91
C SER A 111 1.69 4.78 0.39
N ALA A 112 2.32 5.64 -0.41
CA ALA A 112 2.39 5.45 -1.85
C ALA A 112 3.37 4.34 -2.25
N SER A 113 4.30 3.94 -1.38
CA SER A 113 5.39 3.06 -1.76
C SER A 113 4.98 1.65 -2.18
N PRO A 114 4.00 0.95 -1.56
CA PRO A 114 3.61 -0.39 -2.00
C PRO A 114 2.92 -0.34 -3.37
N VAL A 115 2.21 0.75 -3.65
CA VAL A 115 1.58 1.04 -4.95
C VAL A 115 2.66 1.25 -6.01
N LEU A 116 3.66 2.09 -5.72
CA LEU A 116 4.79 2.32 -6.62
C LEU A 116 5.59 1.05 -6.86
N LEU A 117 5.80 0.24 -5.82
CA LEU A 117 6.49 -1.05 -5.93
C LEU A 117 5.69 -2.03 -6.81
N SER A 118 4.35 -2.06 -6.67
CA SER A 118 3.46 -2.83 -7.55
C SER A 118 3.67 -2.46 -9.02
N LEU A 119 3.72 -1.16 -9.32
CA LEU A 119 3.92 -0.67 -10.68
C LEU A 119 5.33 -0.98 -11.21
N VAL A 120 6.37 -0.89 -10.37
CA VAL A 120 7.74 -1.24 -10.78
C VAL A 120 7.86 -2.73 -11.09
N LEU A 121 7.19 -3.59 -10.33
CA LEU A 121 7.25 -5.04 -10.52
C LEU A 121 6.37 -5.54 -11.66
N TRP A 122 5.20 -4.94 -11.87
CA TRP A 122 4.17 -5.50 -12.75
C TRP A 122 3.56 -4.51 -13.76
N GLY A 123 3.88 -3.23 -13.67
CA GLY A 123 3.31 -2.15 -14.49
C GLY A 123 3.77 -2.11 -15.94
N ASN A 124 4.17 -3.24 -16.54
CA ASN A 124 4.56 -3.30 -17.95
C ASN A 124 3.41 -3.87 -18.82
N PRO A 125 2.58 -3.02 -19.46
CA PRO A 125 1.46 -3.47 -20.30
C PRO A 125 1.88 -4.19 -21.60
N ARG A 126 3.18 -4.23 -21.93
CA ARG A 126 3.65 -4.95 -23.13
C ARG A 126 3.45 -6.47 -23.05
N ASP A 127 3.32 -7.06 -21.86
CA ASP A 127 3.08 -8.50 -21.75
C ASP A 127 1.62 -8.90 -22.02
N SER A 128 0.65 -8.01 -21.77
CA SER A 128 -0.76 -8.28 -22.07
C SER A 128 -1.02 -8.40 -23.58
N SER A 129 -0.32 -7.60 -24.38
CA SER A 129 -0.45 -7.61 -25.86
C SER A 129 0.13 -8.87 -26.52
N LYS A 130 1.13 -9.52 -25.90
CA LYS A 130 1.72 -10.75 -26.45
C LYS A 130 0.79 -11.96 -26.28
N ILE A 131 0.00 -11.97 -25.20
CA ILE A 131 -0.95 -13.06 -24.92
C ILE A 131 -2.11 -13.01 -25.93
N GLU A 132 -2.62 -11.82 -26.26
CA GLU A 132 -3.67 -11.65 -27.28
C GLU A 132 -3.20 -12.05 -28.70
N ILE A 133 -1.98 -11.67 -29.09
CA ILE A 133 -1.45 -12.02 -30.42
C ILE A 133 -1.25 -13.52 -30.57
N THR A 134 -0.72 -14.18 -29.52
CA THR A 134 -0.49 -15.63 -29.55
C THR A 134 -1.79 -16.43 -29.59
N GLN A 135 -2.85 -15.97 -28.91
CA GLN A 135 -4.16 -16.64 -29.00
C GLN A 135 -4.79 -16.49 -30.39
N LYS A 136 -4.63 -15.33 -31.04
CA LYS A 136 -5.16 -15.10 -32.37
C LYS A 136 -4.48 -15.97 -33.44
N GLU A 137 -3.16 -16.17 -33.35
CA GLU A 137 -2.42 -17.04 -34.28
C GLU A 137 -2.65 -18.54 -34.06
N SER A 138 -3.27 -18.96 -32.94
CA SER A 138 -3.56 -20.37 -32.65
C SER A 138 -4.93 -20.85 -33.13
N ILE A 139 -5.76 -19.94 -33.66
CA ILE A 139 -7.14 -20.20 -34.10
C ILE A 139 -7.26 -20.11 -35.64
N ASP A 140 -6.21 -19.69 -36.34
CA ASP A 140 -6.07 -19.75 -37.81
C ASP A 140 -5.22 -20.96 -38.24
#